data_AF-A0A2N0X984-F1
#
_entry.id   AF-A0A2N0X984-F1
#
_cell.length_a   1.000
_cell.length_b   1.000
_cell.length_c   1.000
_cell.angle_alpha   90.00
_cell.angle_beta   90.00
_cell.angle_gamma   90.00
#
_symmetry.space_group_name_H-M   'P 1'
#
loop_
_entity.id
_entity.type
_entity.pdbx_description
1 polymer ?
#
loop_
_entity_poly.entity_id
_entity_poly.type
_entity_poly.pdbx_seq_one_letter_code
_entity_poly.pdbx_strand_id
1 'polypeptide(L)'
;MIAVVDERPDATVVWHVQTTVGDTAVMSGAWIVEDPADLLVGAVRVEPGAEVVEDLARAISAERDRVREACEGAVKGLRLDPLVVPDLGVLASAYQGEPIAQRAWVTATALAQLVQQWHTLETQRRSRKHLQEVFGREIRPLPLRNHAEA
;
A
#
# COMPACT_ATOMS: atom_id res chain seq x y z
N MET A 1 6.30 0.81 6.85
CA MET A 1 5.98 2.10 6.21
C MET A 1 6.55 2.09 4.80
N ILE A 2 5.88 2.75 3.86
CA ILE A 2 6.40 3.05 2.52
C ILE A 2 6.76 4.54 2.48
N ALA A 3 7.93 4.88 1.95
CA ALA A 3 8.31 6.25 1.61
C ALA A 3 8.27 6.40 0.08
N VAL A 4 7.36 7.24 -0.41
CA VAL A 4 7.33 7.65 -1.82
C VAL A 4 8.30 8.82 -1.98
N VAL A 5 9.36 8.64 -2.75
CA VAL A 5 10.49 9.57 -2.86
C VAL A 5 10.59 10.08 -4.31
N ASP A 6 10.25 11.35 -4.53
CA ASP A 6 10.40 12.03 -5.82
C ASP A 6 11.65 12.93 -5.75
N GLU A 7 12.79 12.38 -6.14
CA GLU A 7 14.05 13.12 -6.22
C GLU A 7 14.01 14.07 -7.42
N ARG A 8 14.24 15.37 -7.17
CA ARG A 8 14.35 16.41 -8.20
C ARG A 8 15.70 17.12 -8.06
N PRO A 9 16.18 17.82 -9.10
CA PRO A 9 17.47 18.52 -9.04
C PRO A 9 17.60 19.50 -7.87
N ASP A 10 16.52 20.18 -7.50
CA ASP A 10 16.53 21.27 -6.51
C ASP A 10 15.92 20.89 -5.14
N ALA A 11 15.22 19.75 -5.06
CA ALA A 11 14.58 19.27 -3.83
C ALA A 11 14.12 17.82 -3.99
N THR A 12 13.96 17.13 -2.87
CA THR A 12 13.33 15.81 -2.79
C THR A 12 11.97 15.92 -2.11
N VAL A 13 10.93 15.39 -2.76
CA VAL A 13 9.60 15.26 -2.14
C VAL A 13 9.46 13.88 -1.53
N VAL A 14 9.08 13.82 -0.25
CA VAL A 14 8.85 12.56 0.47
C VAL A 14 7.43 12.51 1.00
N TRP A 15 6.73 11.41 0.75
CA TRP A 15 5.45 11.09 1.38
C TRP A 15 5.50 9.75 2.09
N HIS A 16 5.07 9.72 3.35
CA HIS A 16 5.02 8.49 4.14
C HIS A 16 3.64 7.87 4.19
N VAL A 17 3.58 6.59 3.83
CA VAL A 17 2.39 5.74 3.92
C VAL A 17 2.59 4.70 5.02
N GLN A 18 1.79 4.75 6.07
CA GLN A 18 1.78 3.75 7.14
C GLN A 18 1.20 2.45 6.61
N THR A 19 1.84 1.35 7.00
CA THR A 19 1.42 -0.01 6.59
C THR A 19 0.95 -0.84 7.78
N THR A 20 1.20 -0.37 9.00
CA THR A 20 0.82 -0.99 10.27
C THR A 20 -0.68 -0.92 10.47
N VAL A 21 -1.25 -1.98 11.05
CA VAL A 21 -2.68 -2.01 11.39
C VAL A 21 -2.90 -1.34 12.73
N GLY A 22 -3.91 -0.48 12.81
CA GLY A 22 -4.30 0.23 14.03
C GLY A 22 -3.94 1.72 14.01
N ASP A 23 -3.14 2.17 13.05
CA ASP A 23 -2.89 3.58 12.82
C ASP A 23 -4.14 4.26 12.25
N THR A 24 -4.52 5.40 12.84
CA THR A 24 -5.73 6.13 12.46
C THR A 24 -5.61 6.86 11.12
N ALA A 25 -4.38 7.10 10.64
CA ALA A 25 -4.10 7.74 9.37
C ALA A 25 -3.05 6.95 8.57
N VAL A 26 -3.42 6.57 7.34
CA VAL A 26 -2.54 5.79 6.44
C VAL A 26 -1.52 6.68 5.74
N MET A 27 -1.78 7.98 5.61
CA MET A 27 -0.77 8.97 5.22
C MET A 27 -0.27 9.68 6.47
N SER A 28 1.05 9.64 6.72
CA SER A 28 1.62 10.03 8.03
C SER A 28 2.61 11.19 7.98
N GLY A 29 2.99 11.67 6.80
CA GLY A 29 3.79 12.87 6.67
C GLY A 29 4.21 13.18 5.24
N ALA A 30 4.58 14.44 5.01
CA ALA A 30 4.96 15.01 3.74
C ALA A 30 6.06 16.05 3.91
N TRP A 31 7.08 15.99 3.06
CA TRP A 31 8.23 16.89 3.13
C TRP A 31 8.72 17.26 1.73
N ILE A 32 9.30 18.47 1.62
CA ILE A 32 10.11 18.92 0.49
C ILE A 32 11.44 19.35 1.12
N VAL A 33 12.51 18.58 0.89
CA VAL A 33 13.80 18.74 1.58
C VAL A 33 14.96 18.52 0.61
N GLU A 34 16.12 19.11 0.89
CA GLU A 34 17.34 18.83 0.11
C GLU A 34 17.86 17.41 0.35
N ASP A 35 17.91 16.98 1.62
CA ASP A 35 18.36 15.64 2.03
C ASP A 35 17.24 14.89 2.78
N PRO A 36 16.71 13.78 2.23
CA PRO A 36 15.65 12.99 2.87
C PRO A 36 16.19 11.91 3.82
N ALA A 37 17.50 11.75 4.03
CA ALA A 37 18.08 10.55 4.66
C ALA A 37 17.41 10.13 5.97
N ASP A 38 17.17 11.07 6.88
CA ASP A 38 16.53 10.81 8.18
C ASP A 38 15.06 10.37 8.06
N LEU A 39 14.38 10.79 6.98
CA LEU A 39 12.99 10.40 6.70
C LEU A 39 12.89 8.95 6.21
N LEU A 40 13.94 8.42 5.59
CA LEU A 40 13.91 7.10 4.93
C LEU A 40 14.25 5.93 5.86
N VAL A 41 14.59 6.20 7.12
CA VAL A 41 14.99 5.17 8.09
C VAL A 41 13.84 4.18 8.34
N GLY A 42 14.08 2.91 8.00
CA GLY A 42 13.10 1.83 8.20
C GLY A 42 11.91 1.86 7.23
N ALA A 43 11.93 2.73 6.22
CA ALA A 43 10.91 2.80 5.19
C ALA A 43 11.28 1.96 3.96
N VAL A 44 10.27 1.32 3.37
CA VAL A 44 10.41 0.76 2.01
C VAL A 44 10.32 1.93 1.04
N ARG A 45 11.42 2.19 0.32
CA ARG A 45 11.55 3.30 -0.61
C ARG A 45 10.90 2.93 -1.93
N VAL A 46 10.10 3.82 -2.50
CA VAL A 46 9.53 3.66 -3.83
C VAL A 46 9.56 4.96 -4.60
N GLU A 47 9.80 4.87 -5.90
CA GLU A 47 9.64 6.00 -6.79
C GLU A 47 8.15 6.25 -7.11
N PRO A 48 7.72 7.51 -7.28
CA PRO A 48 6.37 7.81 -7.69
C PRO A 48 6.09 7.30 -9.11
N GLY A 49 4.97 6.59 -9.29
CA GLY A 49 4.55 6.14 -10.61
C GLY A 49 3.38 5.18 -10.56
N ALA A 50 2.87 4.83 -11.75
CA ALA A 50 1.84 3.81 -11.89
C ALA A 50 2.37 2.41 -11.55
N GLU A 51 3.63 2.14 -11.91
CA GLU A 51 4.24 0.80 -11.75
C GLU A 51 4.18 0.31 -10.30
N VAL A 52 4.58 1.12 -9.31
CA VAL A 52 4.54 0.72 -7.89
C VAL A 52 3.10 0.47 -7.40
N VAL A 53 2.13 1.25 -7.88
CA VAL A 53 0.72 1.10 -7.52
C VAL A 53 0.17 -0.20 -8.09
N GLU A 54 0.46 -0.47 -9.37
CA GLU A 54 0.06 -1.68 -10.04
C GLU A 54 0.74 -2.93 -9.46
N ASP A 55 2.01 -2.84 -9.10
CA ASP A 55 2.76 -3.93 -8.48
C ASP A 55 2.18 -4.32 -7.13
N LEU A 56 1.88 -3.33 -6.27
CA LEU A 56 1.22 -3.60 -5.00
C LEU A 56 -0.19 -4.17 -5.22
N ALA A 57 -0.95 -3.63 -6.18
CA ALA A 57 -2.27 -4.15 -6.50
C ALA A 57 -2.21 -5.60 -6.98
N ARG A 58 -1.27 -5.94 -7.87
CA ARG A 58 -1.03 -7.32 -8.33
C ARG A 58 -0.67 -8.25 -7.17
N ALA A 59 0.19 -7.80 -6.26
CA ALA A 59 0.59 -8.59 -5.10
C ALA A 59 -0.60 -8.85 -4.15
N ILE A 60 -1.42 -7.84 -3.86
CA ILE A 60 -2.64 -7.99 -3.05
C ILE A 60 -3.65 -8.92 -3.75
N SER A 61 -3.82 -8.79 -5.07
CA SER A 61 -4.73 -9.67 -5.84
C SER A 61 -4.29 -11.12 -5.75
N ALA A 62 -2.99 -11.41 -5.91
CA ALA A 62 -2.45 -12.76 -5.79
C ALA A 62 -2.70 -13.34 -4.39
N GLU A 63 -2.52 -12.55 -3.32
CA GLU A 63 -2.85 -12.98 -1.96
C GLU A 63 -4.34 -13.25 -1.77
N ARG A 64 -5.20 -12.41 -2.34
CA ARG A 64 -6.66 -12.60 -2.32
C ARG A 64 -7.06 -13.91 -3.01
N ASP A 65 -6.42 -14.23 -4.13
CA ASP A 65 -6.69 -15.47 -4.87
C ASP A 65 -6.24 -16.70 -4.07
N ARG A 66 -5.05 -16.66 -3.43
CA ARG A 66 -4.60 -17.71 -2.51
C ARG A 66 -5.59 -17.94 -1.34
N VAL A 67 -6.15 -16.87 -0.79
CA VAL A 67 -7.16 -16.98 0.28
C VAL A 67 -8.44 -17.65 -0.24
N ARG A 68 -8.83 -17.35 -1.49
CA ARG A 68 -10.00 -17.95 -2.13
C ARG A 68 -9.78 -19.43 -2.40
N GLU A 69 -8.65 -19.80 -3.00
CA GLU A 69 -8.23 -21.17 -3.27
C GLU A 69 -8.21 -22.02 -1.99
N ALA A 70 -7.64 -21.49 -0.90
CA ALA A 70 -7.60 -22.18 0.39
C ALA A 70 -8.99 -22.47 1.00
N CYS A 71 -10.03 -21.76 0.54
CA CYS A 71 -11.41 -21.98 0.97
C CYS A 71 -12.22 -22.88 0.05
N GLU A 72 -11.71 -23.24 -1.13
CA GLU A 72 -12.43 -24.08 -2.08
C GLU A 72 -12.76 -25.45 -1.45
N GLY A 73 -14.04 -25.81 -1.50
CA GLY A 73 -14.55 -27.04 -0.87
C GLY A 73 -14.60 -27.04 0.67
N ALA A 74 -13.86 -26.16 1.34
CA ALA A 74 -13.77 -26.11 2.80
C ALA A 74 -14.70 -25.06 3.45
N VAL A 75 -14.94 -23.92 2.79
CA VAL A 75 -15.72 -22.80 3.33
C VAL A 75 -16.83 -22.40 2.36
N LYS A 76 -18.08 -22.48 2.81
CA LYS A 76 -19.24 -21.96 2.05
C LYS A 76 -19.44 -20.46 2.33
N GLY A 77 -19.75 -19.69 1.29
CA GLY A 77 -20.10 -18.28 1.44
C GLY A 77 -18.93 -17.35 1.79
N LEU A 78 -17.71 -17.69 1.36
CA LEU A 78 -16.59 -16.76 1.44
C LEU A 78 -16.91 -15.50 0.61
N ARG A 79 -16.97 -14.35 1.29
CA ARG A 79 -17.04 -13.04 0.64
C ARG A 79 -15.75 -12.30 0.96
N LEU A 80 -14.99 -12.02 -0.09
CA LEU A 80 -13.85 -11.11 -0.06
C LEU A 80 -14.20 -9.94 -0.98
N ASP A 81 -14.01 -8.72 -0.49
CA ASP A 81 -14.27 -7.55 -1.32
C ASP A 81 -13.36 -7.55 -2.55
N PRO A 82 -13.83 -7.03 -3.70
CA PRO A 82 -12.99 -6.87 -4.87
C PRO A 82 -11.90 -5.84 -4.59
N LEU A 83 -10.69 -6.10 -5.10
CA LEU A 83 -9.63 -5.10 -5.12
C LEU A 83 -9.96 -4.06 -6.19
N VAL A 84 -9.87 -2.78 -5.83
CA VAL A 84 -10.03 -1.65 -6.74
C VAL A 84 -8.68 -0.93 -6.84
N VAL A 85 -8.13 -0.90 -8.05
CA VAL A 85 -6.90 -0.14 -8.32
C VAL A 85 -7.27 1.35 -8.39
N PRO A 86 -6.65 2.22 -7.58
CA PRO A 86 -6.91 3.65 -7.62
C PRO A 86 -6.61 4.27 -8.99
N ASP A 87 -7.50 5.15 -9.46
CA ASP A 87 -7.29 5.91 -10.69
C ASP A 87 -6.39 7.12 -10.41
N LEU A 88 -5.16 7.07 -10.94
CA LEU A 88 -4.17 8.12 -10.72
C LEU A 88 -4.54 9.45 -11.38
N GLY A 89 -5.29 9.43 -12.48
CA GLY A 89 -5.75 10.65 -13.15
C GLY A 89 -6.81 11.37 -12.32
N VAL A 90 -7.76 10.61 -11.76
CA VAL A 90 -8.75 11.15 -10.82
C VAL A 90 -8.06 11.73 -9.58
N LEU A 91 -7.11 10.99 -8.98
CA LEU A 91 -6.33 11.49 -7.85
C LEU A 91 -5.58 12.78 -8.23
N ALA A 92 -4.87 12.80 -9.37
CA ALA A 92 -4.13 13.98 -9.82
C ALA A 92 -5.02 15.22 -9.96
N SER A 93 -6.25 15.06 -10.47
CA SER A 93 -7.22 16.15 -10.60
C SER A 93 -7.74 16.68 -9.25
N ALA A 94 -7.70 15.87 -8.20
CA ALA A 94 -8.11 16.24 -6.86
C ALA A 94 -6.98 16.91 -6.05
N TYR A 95 -5.75 16.89 -6.57
CA TYR A 95 -4.59 17.43 -5.86
C TYR A 95 -4.68 18.95 -5.68
N GLN A 96 -4.39 19.40 -4.45
CA GLN A 96 -4.22 20.81 -4.11
C GLN A 96 -2.93 20.95 -3.30
N GLY A 97 -2.00 21.76 -3.79
CA GLY A 97 -0.71 21.99 -3.16
C GLY A 97 0.36 22.41 -4.17
N GLU A 98 1.61 22.34 -3.74
CA GLU A 98 2.77 22.68 -4.56
C GLU A 98 2.90 21.72 -5.76
N PRO A 99 3.04 22.22 -7.01
CA PRO A 99 3.08 21.36 -8.21
C PRO A 99 4.14 20.27 -8.15
N ILE A 100 5.31 20.57 -7.54
CA ILE A 100 6.41 19.61 -7.37
C ILE A 100 6.00 18.36 -6.57
N ALA A 101 5.02 18.50 -5.66
CA ALA A 101 4.59 17.42 -4.79
C ALA A 101 3.43 16.58 -5.34
N GLN A 102 2.80 16.99 -6.44
CA GLN A 102 1.63 16.31 -7.00
C GLN A 102 1.92 14.83 -7.28
N ARG A 103 3.04 14.53 -7.96
CA ARG A 103 3.36 13.17 -8.40
C ARG A 103 3.52 12.23 -7.21
N ALA A 104 4.32 12.64 -6.22
CA ALA A 104 4.52 11.87 -4.99
C ALA A 104 3.22 11.71 -4.19
N TRP A 105 2.39 12.76 -4.10
CA TRP A 105 1.11 12.71 -3.41
C TRP A 105 0.12 11.75 -4.08
N VAL A 106 0.01 11.77 -5.41
CA VAL A 106 -0.88 10.87 -6.17
C VAL A 106 -0.51 9.42 -5.90
N THR A 107 0.77 9.09 -6.02
CA THR A 107 1.25 7.73 -5.73
C THR A 107 1.04 7.36 -4.28
N ALA A 108 1.38 8.23 -3.32
CA ALA A 108 1.19 7.95 -1.89
C ALA A 108 -0.27 7.73 -1.52
N THR A 109 -1.18 8.51 -2.12
CA THR A 109 -2.64 8.38 -1.92
C THR A 109 -3.15 7.06 -2.48
N ALA A 110 -2.70 6.68 -3.68
CA ALA A 110 -3.06 5.39 -4.28
C ALA A 110 -2.55 4.21 -3.43
N LEU A 111 -1.30 4.27 -2.98
CA LEU A 111 -0.73 3.24 -2.09
C LEU A 111 -1.49 3.19 -0.75
N ALA A 112 -1.87 4.33 -0.18
CA ALA A 112 -2.66 4.37 1.04
C ALA A 112 -4.04 3.69 0.86
N GLN A 113 -4.72 3.91 -0.25
CA GLN A 113 -5.98 3.23 -0.56
C GLN A 113 -5.79 1.71 -0.72
N LEU A 114 -4.70 1.26 -1.33
CA LEU A 114 -4.38 -0.17 -1.44
C LEU A 114 -4.04 -0.79 -0.08
N VAL A 115 -3.34 -0.07 0.80
CA VAL A 115 -3.07 -0.51 2.17
C VAL A 115 -4.37 -0.72 2.95
N GLN A 116 -5.34 0.19 2.84
CA GLN A 116 -6.65 0.03 3.49
C GLN A 116 -7.41 -1.20 2.98
N GLN A 117 -7.35 -1.45 1.67
CA GLN A 117 -7.94 -2.64 1.08
C GLN A 117 -7.26 -3.92 1.56
N TRP A 118 -5.93 -3.92 1.72
CA TRP A 118 -5.19 -5.02 2.35
C TRP A 118 -5.64 -5.28 3.79
N HIS A 119 -5.76 -4.23 4.62
CA HIS A 119 -6.23 -4.37 6.00
C HIS A 119 -7.66 -4.92 6.06
N THR A 120 -8.51 -4.52 5.14
CA THR A 120 -9.88 -5.06 4.99
C THR A 120 -9.85 -6.55 4.64
N LEU A 121 -9.02 -6.94 3.66
CA LEU A 121 -8.84 -8.34 3.26
C LEU A 121 -8.34 -9.19 4.44
N GLU A 122 -7.33 -8.73 5.18
CA GLU A 122 -6.79 -9.45 6.34
C GLU A 122 -7.81 -9.57 7.47
N THR A 123 -8.65 -8.55 7.67
CA THR A 123 -9.78 -8.62 8.62
C THR A 123 -10.79 -9.68 8.19
N GLN A 124 -11.16 -9.72 6.92
CA GLN A 124 -12.07 -10.73 6.36
C GLN A 124 -11.48 -12.14 6.45
N ARG A 125 -10.21 -12.31 6.11
CA ARG A 125 -9.48 -13.59 6.23
C ARG A 125 -9.48 -14.08 7.68
N ARG A 126 -9.08 -13.23 8.63
CA ARG A 126 -9.00 -13.58 10.06
C ARG A 126 -10.35 -13.87 10.68
N SER A 127 -11.46 -13.37 10.13
CA SER A 127 -12.80 -13.70 10.65
C SER A 127 -13.17 -15.18 10.52
N ARG A 128 -12.43 -15.97 9.71
CA ARG A 128 -12.73 -17.39 9.45
C ARG A 128 -11.72 -18.29 10.15
N LYS A 129 -12.22 -19.24 10.95
CA LYS A 129 -11.39 -20.22 11.68
C LYS A 129 -10.49 -21.03 10.75
N HIS A 130 -11.04 -21.55 9.65
CA HIS A 130 -10.27 -22.30 8.64
C HIS A 130 -9.07 -21.50 8.12
N LEU A 131 -9.29 -20.22 7.76
CA LEU A 131 -8.21 -19.35 7.27
C LEU A 131 -7.23 -18.92 8.37
N GLN A 132 -7.64 -18.91 9.63
CA GLN A 132 -6.71 -18.75 10.77
C GLN A 132 -5.79 -19.95 10.92
N GLU A 133 -6.29 -21.17 10.68
CA GLU A 133 -5.50 -22.40 10.74
C GLU A 133 -4.50 -22.48 9.58
N VAL A 134 -4.91 -22.05 8.37
CA VAL A 134 -4.06 -22.07 7.17
C VAL A 134 -3.02 -20.94 7.17
N PHE A 135 -3.42 -19.71 7.47
CA PHE A 135 -2.58 -18.51 7.30
C PHE A 135 -2.14 -17.85 8.62
N GLY A 136 -2.51 -18.42 9.76
CA GLY A 136 -2.26 -17.85 11.07
C GLY A 136 -3.31 -16.82 11.52
N ARG A 137 -3.26 -16.50 12.82
CA ARG A 137 -4.23 -15.61 13.50
C ARG A 137 -3.83 -14.14 13.49
N GLU A 138 -2.56 -13.88 13.23
CA GLU A 138 -2.01 -12.52 13.18
C GLU A 138 -2.33 -11.84 11.85
N ILE A 139 -2.29 -10.51 11.86
CA ILE A 139 -2.38 -9.73 10.62
C ILE A 139 -1.04 -9.86 9.90
N ARG A 140 -1.10 -10.25 8.63
CA ARG A 140 0.08 -10.40 7.81
C ARG A 140 0.59 -9.02 7.34
N PRO A 141 1.90 -8.85 7.18
CA PRO A 141 2.45 -7.63 6.61
C PRO A 141 1.93 -7.43 5.18
N LEU A 142 1.90 -6.17 4.74
CA LEU A 142 1.58 -5.82 3.36
C LEU A 142 2.54 -6.58 2.41
N PRO A 143 2.05 -7.18 1.30
CA PRO A 143 2.88 -7.94 0.38
C PRO A 143 3.69 -7.01 -0.53
N LEU A 144 4.65 -6.30 0.08
CA LEU A 144 5.60 -5.45 -0.63
C LEU A 144 6.66 -6.32 -1.30
N ARG A 145 6.97 -6.02 -2.56
CA ARG A 145 8.23 -6.49 -3.14
C ARG A 145 9.34 -5.72 -2.43
N ASN A 146 10.28 -6.43 -1.82
CA ASN A 146 11.47 -5.78 -1.29
C ASN A 146 12.25 -5.22 -2.50
N HIS A 147 12.23 -3.90 -2.71
CA HIS A 147 13.16 -3.20 -3.61
C HIS A 147 14.51 -2.96 -2.92
N ALA A 148 14.93 -3.88 -2.04
CA ALA A 148 16.27 -3.89 -1.51
C ALA A 148 17.10 -4.75 -2.46
N GLU A 149 18.10 -4.11 -3.09
CA GLU A 149 19.06 -4.65 -4.05
C GLU A 149 18.66 -4.54 -5.53
N ALA A 150 18.82 -3.32 -6.07
CA ALA A 150 19.37 -3.08 -7.40
C ALA A 150 20.42 -1.96 -7.29
#